data_AF-A0A8S0Y2Y5-F1
#
_entry.id   AF-A0A8S0Y2Y5-F1
#
_cell.length_a   1.000
_cell.length_b   1.000
_cell.length_c   1.000
_cell.angle_alpha   90.00
_cell.angle_beta   90.00
_cell.angle_gamma   90.00
#
_symmetry.space_group_name_H-M   'P 1'
#
loop_
_entity.id
_entity.type
_entity.pdbx_description
1 polymer ?
#
loop_
_entity_poly.entity_id
_entity_poly.type
_entity_poly.pdbx_seq_one_letter_code
_entity_poly.pdbx_strand_id
1 'polypeptide(L)'
;MNSVNLYLKVAYGKIRNAPAYAAFIGEMDDRNVQEKAGRLGEFLILEATSLGLGTCWVGASFRPDAVRSQIELKSDEQVLAVSPLGFVKEQYSLEEKLMAGLVKSSKRKSLEELWLEKPIGPVPRWISTSLEAARLAPSAVNRQPWRFSVEDKSIKLSVDNVKDSYHISKRLDCGIAMAHVEIAAVHSGEAGIWEYLSNPGVARFKKV
;
A
#
# COMPACT_ATOMS: atom_id res chain seq x y z
N MET A 1 -3.64 -8.72 31.60
CA MET A 1 -3.54 -8.72 30.13
C MET A 1 -2.10 -8.42 29.77
N ASN A 2 -1.36 -9.42 29.28
CA ASN A 2 0.03 -9.22 28.86
C ASN A 2 0.02 -8.30 27.64
N SER A 3 0.51 -7.07 27.81
CA SER A 3 0.78 -6.16 26.71
C SER A 3 1.69 -6.87 25.72
N VAL A 4 1.21 -7.09 24.50
CA VAL A 4 2.03 -7.57 23.39
C VAL A 4 3.03 -6.46 23.10
N ASN A 5 4.19 -6.52 23.74
CA ASN A 5 5.30 -5.62 23.49
C ASN A 5 5.92 -6.01 22.14
N LEU A 6 5.24 -5.64 21.06
CA LEU A 6 5.79 -5.73 19.73
C LEU A 6 6.89 -4.68 19.65
N TYR A 7 8.13 -5.06 19.99
CA TYR A 7 9.32 -4.28 19.64
C TYR A 7 9.51 -4.36 18.12
N LEU A 8 8.62 -3.71 17.37
CA LEU A 8 8.90 -3.29 16.01
C LEU A 8 9.93 -2.18 16.14
N LYS A 9 11.22 -2.54 16.06
CA LYS A 9 12.29 -1.56 15.81
C LYS A 9 12.13 -1.08 14.36
N VAL A 10 11.12 -0.26 14.11
CA VAL A 10 10.98 0.46 12.86
C VAL A 10 12.09 1.50 12.84
N ALA A 11 12.87 1.52 11.75
CA ALA A 11 13.96 2.50 11.57
C ALA A 11 13.44 3.95 11.47
N TYR A 12 12.11 4.13 11.41
CA TYR A 12 11.39 5.39 11.32
C TYR A 12 10.28 5.45 12.36
N GLY A 13 10.45 6.29 13.38
CA GLY A 13 9.46 6.48 14.43
C GLY A 13 9.39 5.28 15.39
N LYS A 14 9.49 5.54 16.68
CA LYS A 14 9.31 4.49 17.69
C LYS A 14 7.82 4.14 17.76
N ILE A 15 7.37 3.15 16.98
CA ILE A 15 6.06 2.52 17.19
C ILE A 15 6.11 1.89 18.58
N ARG A 16 5.34 2.46 19.51
CA ARG A 16 5.33 2.06 20.92
C ARG A 16 3.91 1.76 21.32
N ASN A 17 3.73 0.66 22.06
CA ASN A 17 2.47 0.30 22.71
C ASN A 17 1.27 0.16 21.76
N ALA A 18 1.48 -0.29 20.52
CA ALA A 18 0.35 -0.68 19.68
C ALA A 18 -0.36 -1.89 20.32
N PRO A 19 -1.66 -1.83 20.63
CA PRO A 19 -2.38 -2.93 21.29
C PRO A 19 -2.55 -4.14 20.38
N ALA A 20 -2.51 -3.95 19.06
CA ALA A 20 -2.63 -5.00 18.06
C ALA A 20 -1.79 -4.67 16.81
N TYR A 21 -1.69 -5.64 15.91
CA TYR A 21 -1.17 -5.44 14.55
C TYR A 21 -1.92 -6.36 13.58
N ALA A 22 -2.01 -5.95 12.33
CA ALA A 22 -2.38 -6.81 11.21
C ALA A 22 -1.11 -7.42 10.60
N ALA A 23 -1.14 -8.72 10.29
CA ALA A 23 -0.12 -9.39 9.49
C ALA A 23 -0.68 -9.65 8.08
N PHE A 24 0.08 -9.30 7.06
CA PHE A 24 -0.28 -9.56 5.66
C PHE A 24 0.50 -10.77 5.18
N ILE A 25 -0.19 -11.90 5.08
CA ILE A 25 0.37 -13.21 4.75
C ILE A 25 -0.05 -13.58 3.33
N GLY A 26 0.88 -14.11 2.56
CA GLY A 26 0.65 -14.51 1.17
C GLY A 26 1.11 -15.93 0.88
N GLU A 27 0.32 -16.64 0.07
CA GLU A 27 0.65 -17.93 -0.53
C GLU A 27 1.64 -17.71 -1.69
N MET A 28 2.87 -18.19 -1.55
CA MET A 28 4.00 -17.80 -2.40
C MET A 28 3.99 -18.45 -3.79
N ASP A 29 3.16 -19.48 -3.98
CA ASP A 29 2.93 -20.10 -5.29
C ASP A 29 2.04 -19.25 -6.21
N ASP A 30 1.29 -18.28 -5.65
CA ASP A 30 0.54 -17.31 -6.45
C ASP A 30 1.47 -16.24 -7.02
N ARG A 31 1.54 -16.18 -8.35
CA ARG A 31 2.36 -15.21 -9.09
C ARG A 31 2.00 -13.75 -8.80
N ASN A 32 0.80 -13.48 -8.30
CA ASN A 32 0.29 -12.13 -8.00
C ASN A 32 0.11 -11.90 -6.49
N VAL A 33 0.74 -12.72 -5.65
CA VAL A 33 0.59 -12.69 -4.19
C VAL A 33 0.87 -11.31 -3.61
N GLN A 34 1.87 -10.59 -4.14
CA GLN A 34 2.27 -9.28 -3.64
C GLN A 34 1.17 -8.24 -3.88
N GLU A 35 0.62 -8.19 -5.09
CA GLU A 35 -0.44 -7.27 -5.49
C GLU A 35 -1.72 -7.54 -4.72
N LYS A 36 -2.07 -8.82 -4.56
CA LYS A 36 -3.26 -9.24 -3.81
C LYS A 36 -3.12 -8.87 -2.33
N ALA A 37 -1.98 -9.17 -1.72
CA ALA A 37 -1.70 -8.82 -0.32
C ALA A 37 -1.70 -7.30 -0.11
N GLY A 38 -1.07 -6.53 -1.02
CA GLY A 38 -1.06 -5.08 -0.96
C GLY A 38 -2.46 -4.49 -1.09
N ARG A 39 -3.26 -4.97 -2.04
CA ARG A 39 -4.63 -4.48 -2.29
C ARG A 39 -5.56 -4.79 -1.13
N LEU A 40 -5.63 -6.05 -0.71
CA LEU A 40 -6.49 -6.46 0.40
C LEU A 40 -6.04 -5.85 1.72
N GLY A 41 -4.72 -5.79 1.94
CA GLY A 41 -4.16 -5.16 3.12
C GLY A 41 -4.52 -3.69 3.18
N GLU A 42 -4.44 -2.96 2.06
CA GLU A 42 -4.77 -1.54 2.05
C GLU A 42 -6.26 -1.27 2.28
N PHE A 43 -7.17 -2.16 1.86
CA PHE A 43 -8.59 -2.04 2.26
C PHE A 43 -8.77 -2.13 3.77
N LEU A 44 -8.09 -3.08 4.43
CA LEU A 44 -8.10 -3.17 5.89
C LEU A 44 -7.50 -1.91 6.53
N ILE A 45 -6.42 -1.37 5.97
CA ILE A 45 -5.75 -0.16 6.49
C ILE A 45 -6.64 1.07 6.35
N LEU A 46 -7.31 1.25 5.20
CA LEU A 46 -8.22 2.35 4.97
C LEU A 46 -9.45 2.27 5.87
N GLU A 47 -9.97 1.07 6.12
CA GLU A 47 -11.06 0.86 7.07
C GLU A 47 -10.61 1.11 8.52
N ALA A 48 -9.45 0.62 8.93
CA ALA A 48 -8.89 0.94 10.24
C ALA A 48 -8.73 2.46 10.43
N THR A 49 -8.28 3.16 9.37
CA THR A 49 -8.14 4.62 9.35
C THR A 49 -9.51 5.31 9.45
N SER A 50 -10.54 4.80 8.77
CA SER A 50 -11.91 5.33 8.84
C SER A 50 -12.49 5.24 10.26
N LEU A 51 -12.08 4.22 11.02
CA LEU A 51 -12.41 4.00 12.43
C LEU A 51 -11.53 4.80 13.41
N GLY A 52 -10.61 5.63 12.93
CA GLY A 52 -9.74 6.48 13.75
C GLY A 52 -8.48 5.78 14.31
N LEU A 53 -8.14 4.60 13.79
CA LEU A 53 -6.90 3.91 14.17
C LEU A 53 -5.70 4.47 13.38
N GLY A 54 -4.58 4.63 14.07
CA GLY A 54 -3.29 4.85 13.44
C GLY A 54 -2.74 3.55 12.87
N THR A 55 -2.14 3.64 11.69
CA THR A 55 -1.60 2.52 10.93
C THR A 55 -0.23 2.86 10.34
N CYS A 56 0.58 1.83 10.01
CA CYS A 56 1.85 2.02 9.31
C CYS A 56 2.28 0.74 8.61
N TRP A 57 2.49 0.78 7.29
CA TRP A 57 3.08 -0.35 6.57
C TRP A 57 4.54 -0.60 6.99
N VAL A 58 4.81 -1.77 7.55
CA VAL A 58 6.15 -2.21 7.96
C VAL A 58 6.52 -3.49 7.19
N GLY A 59 7.28 -3.31 6.10
CA GLY A 59 7.73 -4.43 5.25
C GLY A 59 9.17 -4.91 5.48
N ALA A 60 10.07 -4.06 6.01
CA ALA A 60 11.50 -4.41 6.12
C ALA A 60 12.03 -4.48 7.55
N SER A 61 11.38 -3.80 8.51
CA SER A 61 11.93 -3.58 9.86
C SER A 61 11.14 -4.32 10.96
N PHE A 62 10.50 -5.42 10.60
CA PHE A 62 9.87 -6.36 11.54
C PHE A 62 10.69 -7.64 11.66
N ARG A 63 10.41 -8.46 12.69
CA ARG A 63 11.01 -9.79 12.83
C ARG A 63 10.00 -10.85 12.39
N PRO A 64 10.13 -11.43 11.17
CA PRO A 64 9.19 -12.43 10.68
C PRO A 64 9.02 -13.61 11.64
N ASP A 65 10.09 -14.08 12.26
CA ASP A 65 10.02 -15.22 13.20
C ASP A 65 9.22 -14.91 14.47
N ALA A 66 9.21 -13.65 14.91
CA ALA A 66 8.38 -13.24 16.04
C ALA A 66 6.88 -13.17 15.70
N VAL A 67 6.54 -12.97 14.42
CA VAL A 67 5.16 -13.06 13.92
C VAL A 67 4.78 -14.53 13.72
N ARG A 68 5.67 -15.33 13.13
CA ARG A 68 5.51 -16.79 12.95
C ARG A 68 5.31 -17.54 14.26
N SER A 69 5.92 -17.09 15.37
CA SER A 69 5.67 -17.72 16.67
C SER A 69 4.28 -17.44 17.24
N GLN A 70 3.48 -16.56 16.61
CA GLN A 70 2.15 -16.16 17.05
C GLN A 70 1.03 -16.66 16.11
N ILE A 71 1.40 -17.15 14.92
CA ILE A 71 0.48 -17.52 13.85
C ILE A 71 0.96 -18.82 13.21
N GLU A 72 0.07 -19.79 13.02
CA GLU A 72 0.36 -21.00 12.25
C GLU A 72 0.39 -20.64 10.76
N LEU A 73 1.55 -20.81 10.11
CA LEU A 73 1.72 -20.65 8.67
C LEU A 73 1.86 -22.00 7.99
N LYS A 74 1.29 -22.13 6.78
CA LYS A 74 1.61 -23.26 5.89
C LYS A 74 3.04 -23.13 5.34
N SER A 75 3.54 -24.22 4.77
CA SER A 75 4.90 -24.29 4.20
C SER A 75 5.13 -23.33 3.03
N ASP A 76 4.08 -22.97 2.31
CA ASP A 76 4.07 -22.09 1.15
C ASP A 76 3.65 -20.66 1.49
N GLU A 77 3.40 -20.33 2.77
CA GLU A 77 2.97 -19.00 3.20
C GLU A 77 4.14 -18.17 3.77
N GLN A 78 4.13 -16.87 3.49
CA GLN A 78 5.09 -15.92 4.09
C GLN A 78 4.41 -14.65 4.58
N VAL A 79 4.92 -14.11 5.69
CA VAL A 79 4.55 -12.78 6.17
C VAL A 79 5.25 -11.76 5.27
N LEU A 80 4.48 -11.02 4.47
CA LEU A 80 4.99 -10.03 3.52
C LEU A 80 5.19 -8.66 4.17
N ALA A 81 4.31 -8.31 5.09
CA ALA A 81 4.38 -7.08 5.86
C ALA A 81 3.50 -7.17 7.12
N VAL A 82 3.66 -6.21 8.02
CA VAL A 82 2.75 -6.00 9.14
C VAL A 82 2.34 -4.54 9.21
N SER A 83 1.22 -4.26 9.89
CA SER A 83 0.83 -2.91 10.27
C SER A 83 0.35 -2.86 11.72
N PRO A 84 0.97 -2.07 12.60
CA PRO A 84 0.45 -1.87 13.95
C PRO A 84 -0.90 -1.14 13.87
N LEU A 85 -1.80 -1.48 14.79
CA LEU A 85 -3.13 -0.92 14.91
C LEU A 85 -3.33 -0.39 16.33
N GLY A 86 -3.81 0.84 16.45
CA GLY A 86 -4.17 1.43 17.73
C GLY A 86 -4.61 2.88 17.61
N PHE A 87 -5.34 3.38 18.61
CA PHE A 87 -5.69 4.79 18.66
C PHE A 87 -4.46 5.64 18.94
N VAL A 88 -4.21 6.62 18.08
CA VAL A 88 -3.14 7.59 18.28
C VAL A 88 -3.63 8.61 19.29
N LYS A 89 -2.85 8.86 20.36
CA LYS A 89 -3.14 9.99 21.25
C LYS A 89 -2.90 11.29 20.48
N GLU A 90 -3.88 12.18 20.44
CA GLU A 90 -3.84 13.46 19.69
C GLU A 90 -2.65 14.37 20.03
N GLN A 91 -2.00 14.13 21.17
CA GLN A 91 -0.84 14.88 21.62
C GLN A 91 0.44 14.36 20.95
N TYR A 92 0.60 14.62 19.66
CA TYR A 92 1.96 14.67 19.11
C TYR A 92 2.69 15.81 19.82
N SER A 93 3.80 15.48 20.47
CA SER A 93 4.75 16.48 20.96
C SER A 93 5.21 17.39 19.80
N LEU A 94 5.63 18.61 20.12
CA LEU A 94 6.12 19.56 19.11
C LEU A 94 7.24 18.93 18.27
N GLU A 95 8.10 18.12 18.90
CA GLU A 95 9.17 17.35 18.27
C GLU A 95 8.65 16.28 17.30
N GLU A 96 7.61 15.53 17.66
CA GLU A 96 7.01 14.51 16.78
C GLU A 96 6.31 15.14 15.57
N LYS A 97 5.66 16.30 15.74
CA LYS A 97 5.10 17.07 14.60
C LYS A 97 6.20 17.60 13.69
N LEU A 98 7.30 18.10 14.26
CA LEU A 98 8.46 18.58 13.51
C LEU A 98 9.13 17.42 12.73
N MET A 99 9.30 16.26 13.37
CA MET A 99 9.84 15.06 12.74
C MET A 99 8.92 14.52 11.64
N ALA A 100 7.60 14.47 11.85
CA ALA A 100 6.64 14.08 10.82
C ALA A 100 6.67 15.03 9.61
N GLY A 101 6.88 16.33 9.80
CA GLY A 101 7.06 17.32 8.73
C GLY A 101 8.40 17.25 8.01
N LEU A 102 9.47 16.81 8.69
CA LEU A 102 10.79 16.58 8.10
C LEU A 102 10.87 15.26 7.31
N VAL A 103 10.04 14.29 7.68
CA VAL A 103 9.86 13.04 6.93
C VAL A 103 9.01 13.37 5.70
N LYS A 104 9.64 13.40 4.51
CA LYS A 104 9.00 13.61 3.19
C LYS A 104 7.92 12.58 2.81
N SER A 105 7.31 11.89 3.78
CA SER A 105 6.26 10.87 3.60
C SER A 105 4.96 11.43 3.02
N SER A 106 4.73 12.75 3.05
CA SER A 106 3.59 13.41 2.41
C SER A 106 3.89 13.95 1.01
N LYS A 107 5.17 14.03 0.61
CA LYS A 107 5.52 14.43 -0.75
C LYS A 107 5.03 13.36 -1.71
N ARG A 108 4.37 13.78 -2.78
CA ARG A 108 3.97 12.89 -3.87
C ARG A 108 4.55 13.41 -5.17
N LYS A 109 4.98 12.49 -6.02
CA LYS A 109 5.24 12.74 -7.43
C LYS A 109 3.98 13.35 -8.04
N SER A 110 4.13 14.24 -9.01
CA SER A 110 2.98 14.72 -9.77
C SER A 110 2.45 13.62 -10.68
N LEU A 111 1.22 13.75 -11.20
CA LEU A 111 0.72 12.78 -12.17
C LEU A 111 1.59 12.76 -13.43
N GLU A 112 2.19 13.89 -13.81
CA GLU A 112 3.11 14.01 -14.95
C GLU A 112 4.30 13.05 -14.85
N GLU A 113 4.82 12.85 -13.64
CA GLU A 113 5.94 11.92 -13.35
C GLU A 113 5.50 10.45 -13.28
N LEU A 114 4.20 10.20 -13.14
CA LEU A 114 3.63 8.86 -12.98
C LEU A 114 3.10 8.27 -14.28
N TRP A 115 3.08 9.01 -15.39
CA TRP A 115 2.72 8.45 -16.68
C TRP A 115 3.80 7.51 -17.22
N LEU A 116 3.37 6.33 -17.66
CA LEU A 116 4.14 5.52 -18.61
C LEU A 116 3.96 6.10 -20.02
N GLU A 117 2.71 6.37 -20.37
CA GLU A 117 2.29 7.01 -21.62
C GLU A 117 1.23 8.04 -21.27
N LYS A 118 1.38 9.27 -21.77
CA LYS A 118 0.40 10.33 -21.52
C LYS A 118 -0.88 10.05 -22.31
N PRO A 119 -2.06 10.29 -21.72
CA PRO A 119 -3.32 10.14 -22.44
C PRO A 119 -3.37 11.11 -23.63
N ILE A 120 -3.90 10.64 -24.75
CA ILE A 120 -4.22 11.48 -25.90
C ILE A 120 -5.70 11.86 -25.78
N GLY A 121 -5.97 13.12 -25.45
CA GLY A 121 -7.33 13.63 -25.29
C GLY A 121 -7.82 13.68 -23.84
N PRO A 122 -9.13 13.95 -23.63
CA PRO A 122 -9.70 14.13 -22.30
C PRO A 122 -9.72 12.83 -21.50
N VAL A 123 -9.34 12.91 -20.23
CA VAL A 123 -9.40 11.79 -19.29
C VAL A 123 -10.76 11.80 -18.59
N PRO A 124 -11.54 10.70 -18.60
CA PRO A 124 -12.79 10.61 -17.85
C PRO A 124 -12.62 10.93 -16.36
N ARG A 125 -13.62 11.57 -15.76
CA ARG A 125 -13.58 11.99 -14.35
C ARG A 125 -13.26 10.84 -13.38
N TRP A 126 -13.80 9.66 -13.62
CA TRP A 126 -13.54 8.51 -12.76
C TRP A 126 -12.07 8.08 -12.83
N ILE A 127 -11.43 8.18 -14.01
CA ILE A 127 -10.00 7.89 -14.18
C ILE A 127 -9.18 8.93 -13.44
N SER A 128 -9.42 10.23 -13.67
CA SER A 128 -8.64 11.27 -12.99
C SER A 128 -8.76 11.19 -11.47
N THR A 129 -9.97 10.96 -10.95
CA THR A 129 -10.21 10.72 -9.51
C THR A 129 -9.45 9.50 -9.00
N SER A 130 -9.44 8.41 -9.76
CA SER A 130 -8.74 7.17 -9.40
C SER A 130 -7.22 7.33 -9.38
N LEU A 131 -6.67 8.04 -10.36
CA LEU A 131 -5.24 8.30 -10.44
C LEU A 131 -4.75 9.23 -9.33
N GLU A 132 -5.54 10.25 -8.97
CA GLU A 132 -5.24 11.11 -7.83
C GLU A 132 -5.26 10.34 -6.51
N ALA A 133 -6.25 9.47 -6.28
CA ALA A 133 -6.28 8.62 -5.10
C ALA A 133 -5.06 7.68 -5.05
N ALA A 134 -4.76 7.01 -6.17
CA ALA A 134 -3.60 6.12 -6.27
C ALA A 134 -2.27 6.85 -6.09
N ARG A 135 -2.17 8.11 -6.54
CA ARG A 135 -1.01 8.98 -6.29
C ARG A 135 -0.82 9.24 -4.80
N LEU A 136 -1.89 9.32 -4.01
CA LEU A 136 -1.82 9.53 -2.55
C LEU A 136 -1.51 8.25 -1.76
N ALA A 137 -1.64 7.06 -2.37
CA ALA A 137 -1.37 5.79 -1.72
C ALA A 137 0.03 5.72 -1.05
N PRO A 138 0.17 5.01 0.09
CA PRO A 138 1.47 4.80 0.71
C PRO A 138 2.35 3.87 -0.13
N SER A 139 3.66 3.94 0.09
CA SER A 139 4.63 2.99 -0.49
C SER A 139 5.88 2.91 0.37
N ALA A 140 6.60 1.81 0.29
CA ALA A 140 7.88 1.64 0.96
C ALA A 140 8.82 2.82 0.67
N VAL A 141 9.33 3.45 1.74
CA VAL A 141 10.16 4.66 1.72
C VAL A 141 9.62 5.79 0.82
N ASN A 142 8.31 5.84 0.61
CA ASN A 142 7.62 6.76 -0.29
C ASN A 142 8.13 6.71 -1.75
N ARG A 143 8.57 5.54 -2.23
CA ARG A 143 9.18 5.37 -3.57
C ARG A 143 8.19 5.54 -4.74
N GLN A 144 6.90 5.33 -4.51
CA GLN A 144 5.81 5.48 -5.50
C GLN A 144 6.16 4.78 -6.82
N PRO A 145 6.28 3.43 -6.80
CA PRO A 145 6.88 2.68 -7.90
C PRO A 145 5.92 2.42 -9.06
N TRP A 146 4.65 2.83 -8.99
CA TRP A 146 3.67 2.63 -10.05
C TRP A 146 3.82 3.65 -11.18
N ARG A 147 3.53 3.21 -12.41
CA ARG A 147 3.33 4.05 -13.58
C ARG A 147 2.00 3.71 -14.25
N PHE A 148 1.31 4.72 -14.76
CA PHE A 148 -0.02 4.60 -15.32
C PHE A 148 -0.01 4.71 -16.84
N SER A 149 -0.85 3.93 -17.49
CA SER A 149 -1.37 4.23 -18.83
C SER A 149 -2.89 4.02 -18.81
N VAL A 150 -3.61 4.80 -19.61
CA VAL A 150 -5.09 4.82 -19.56
C VAL A 150 -5.69 4.77 -20.94
N GLU A 151 -6.87 4.17 -21.01
CA GLU A 151 -7.79 4.18 -22.15
C GLU A 151 -9.18 4.54 -21.61
N ASP A 152 -10.15 4.86 -22.48
CA ASP A 152 -11.49 5.35 -22.09
C ASP A 152 -12.19 4.54 -20.98
N LYS A 153 -11.91 3.22 -20.93
CA LYS A 153 -12.53 2.27 -19.99
C LYS A 153 -11.52 1.50 -19.15
N SER A 154 -10.23 1.87 -19.16
CA SER A 154 -9.23 1.12 -18.38
C SER A 154 -8.08 1.94 -17.84
N ILE A 155 -7.56 1.49 -16.69
CA ILE A 155 -6.35 2.01 -16.06
C ILE A 155 -5.36 0.86 -15.92
N LYS A 156 -4.19 0.96 -16.53
CA LYS A 156 -3.10 0.00 -16.37
C LYS A 156 -2.05 0.55 -15.42
N LEU A 157 -1.61 -0.29 -14.49
CA LEU A 157 -0.46 -0.05 -13.62
C LEU A 157 0.74 -0.90 -14.09
N SER A 158 1.93 -0.30 -14.04
CA SER A 158 3.21 -0.98 -14.26
C SER A 158 4.19 -0.58 -13.15
N VAL A 159 5.14 -1.45 -12.82
CA VAL A 159 6.27 -1.05 -11.95
C VAL A 159 7.26 -0.20 -12.74
N ASP A 160 7.86 0.78 -12.08
CA ASP A 160 8.87 1.66 -12.69
C ASP A 160 10.20 0.98 -12.95
N ASN A 161 10.51 -0.06 -12.19
CA ASN A 161 11.65 -0.95 -12.39
C ASN A 161 11.34 -2.26 -11.65
N VAL A 162 11.54 -3.39 -12.34
CA VAL A 162 11.22 -4.75 -11.86
C VAL A 162 12.08 -5.22 -10.68
N LYS A 163 13.21 -4.56 -10.41
CA LYS A 163 14.05 -4.87 -9.27
C LYS A 163 13.45 -4.29 -8.00
N ASP A 164 13.21 -5.17 -7.05
CA ASP A 164 12.80 -4.81 -5.71
C ASP A 164 13.91 -4.03 -4.98
N SER A 165 13.48 -3.25 -3.98
CA SER A 165 14.38 -2.46 -3.14
C SER A 165 13.95 -2.54 -1.69
N TYR A 166 14.90 -2.36 -0.77
CA TYR A 166 14.67 -2.43 0.69
C TYR A 166 14.08 -3.76 1.17
N HIS A 167 14.29 -4.86 0.41
CA HIS A 167 13.68 -6.18 0.66
C HIS A 167 12.14 -6.18 0.62
N ILE A 168 11.52 -5.16 0.01
CA ILE A 168 10.07 -5.05 -0.12
C ILE A 168 9.73 -5.06 -1.60
N SER A 169 8.81 -5.95 -2.00
CA SER A 169 8.36 -6.03 -3.38
C SER A 169 7.70 -4.73 -3.83
N LYS A 170 8.08 -4.22 -5.00
CA LYS A 170 7.37 -3.07 -5.59
C LYS A 170 5.94 -3.40 -6.01
N ARG A 171 5.67 -4.68 -6.29
CA ARG A 171 4.33 -5.15 -6.63
C ARG A 171 3.38 -5.09 -5.43
N LEU A 172 3.91 -5.21 -4.20
CA LEU A 172 3.14 -4.96 -2.97
C LEU A 172 2.64 -3.52 -2.93
N ASP A 173 3.52 -2.54 -3.15
CA ASP A 173 3.14 -1.13 -3.22
C ASP A 173 2.17 -0.84 -4.37
N CYS A 174 2.32 -1.50 -5.51
CA CYS A 174 1.34 -1.37 -6.58
C CYS A 174 -0.02 -1.96 -6.19
N GLY A 175 -0.06 -3.06 -5.44
CA GLY A 175 -1.28 -3.59 -4.84
C GLY A 175 -1.98 -2.56 -3.95
N ILE A 176 -1.22 -1.86 -3.11
CA ILE A 176 -1.75 -0.75 -2.30
C ILE A 176 -2.37 0.33 -3.21
N ALA A 177 -1.67 0.77 -4.26
CA ALA A 177 -2.22 1.74 -5.21
C ALA A 177 -3.47 1.23 -5.95
N MET A 178 -3.56 -0.08 -6.24
CA MET A 178 -4.76 -0.69 -6.84
C MET A 178 -6.00 -0.54 -5.95
N ALA A 179 -5.86 -0.68 -4.62
CA ALA A 179 -6.97 -0.46 -3.70
C ALA A 179 -7.53 0.97 -3.78
N HIS A 180 -6.65 1.97 -3.86
CA HIS A 180 -7.03 3.37 -4.00
C HIS A 180 -7.71 3.66 -5.34
N VAL A 181 -7.19 3.10 -6.45
CA VAL A 181 -7.86 3.19 -7.76
C VAL A 181 -9.30 2.68 -7.66
N GLU A 182 -9.49 1.51 -7.05
CA GLU A 182 -10.78 0.85 -7.02
C GLU A 182 -11.81 1.58 -6.15
N ILE A 183 -11.43 2.01 -4.94
CA ILE A 183 -12.31 2.79 -4.07
C ILE A 183 -12.72 4.10 -4.76
N ALA A 184 -11.78 4.78 -5.41
CA ALA A 184 -12.04 6.03 -6.09
C ALA A 184 -12.91 5.87 -7.35
N ALA A 185 -12.76 4.76 -8.07
CA ALA A 185 -13.65 4.40 -9.17
C ALA A 185 -15.08 4.20 -8.66
N VAL A 186 -15.26 3.43 -7.58
CA VAL A 186 -16.56 3.20 -6.94
C VAL A 186 -17.17 4.51 -6.43
N HIS A 187 -16.36 5.36 -5.78
CA HIS A 187 -16.77 6.69 -5.36
C HIS A 187 -17.25 7.56 -6.55
N SER A 188 -16.68 7.34 -7.73
CA SER A 188 -17.07 8.03 -8.97
C SER A 188 -18.26 7.38 -9.67
N GLY A 189 -18.89 6.36 -9.08
CA GLY A 189 -20.05 5.66 -9.63
C GLY A 189 -19.69 4.56 -10.64
N GLU A 190 -18.43 4.14 -10.70
CA GLU A 190 -17.94 3.16 -11.66
C GLU A 190 -17.45 1.89 -10.95
N ALA A 191 -17.74 0.73 -11.53
CA ALA A 191 -17.23 -0.55 -11.07
C ALA A 191 -16.23 -1.12 -12.09
N GLY A 192 -15.41 -2.07 -11.67
CA GLY A 192 -14.48 -2.72 -12.57
C GLY A 192 -13.82 -3.95 -11.99
N ILE A 193 -13.06 -4.62 -12.85
CA ILE A 193 -12.33 -5.86 -12.54
C ILE A 193 -10.84 -5.67 -12.82
N TRP A 194 -10.01 -6.31 -12.00
CA TRP A 194 -8.57 -6.35 -12.20
C TRP A 194 -8.16 -7.55 -13.05
N GLU A 195 -7.47 -7.29 -14.14
CA GLU A 195 -6.71 -8.27 -14.90
C GLU A 195 -5.23 -8.16 -14.51
N TYR A 196 -4.65 -9.20 -13.93
CA TYR A 196 -3.23 -9.21 -13.56
C TYR A 196 -2.32 -9.41 -14.79
N LEU A 197 -1.18 -8.72 -14.80
CA LEU A 197 -0.24 -8.67 -15.92
C LEU A 197 1.15 -9.12 -15.50
N SER A 198 1.94 -9.63 -16.45
CA SER A 198 3.35 -9.93 -16.25
C SER A 198 4.22 -8.68 -16.30
N ASN A 199 5.42 -8.76 -15.71
CA ASN A 199 6.42 -7.68 -15.71
C ASN A 199 6.66 -7.07 -17.11
N PRO A 200 6.83 -5.74 -17.22
CA PRO A 200 6.75 -4.76 -16.13
C PRO A 200 5.31 -4.36 -15.75
N GLY A 201 4.30 -4.85 -16.48
CA GLY A 201 2.90 -4.66 -16.13
C GLY A 201 2.57 -5.29 -14.78
N VAL A 202 1.67 -4.64 -14.03
CA VAL A 202 1.17 -5.12 -12.75
C VAL A 202 -0.24 -5.65 -12.92
N ALA A 203 -1.16 -4.75 -13.26
CA ALA A 203 -2.56 -5.10 -13.47
C ALA A 203 -3.24 -4.02 -14.32
N ARG A 204 -4.39 -4.36 -14.89
CA ARG A 204 -5.28 -3.43 -15.60
C ARG A 204 -6.68 -3.49 -14.97
N PHE A 205 -7.16 -2.35 -14.49
CA PHE A 205 -8.53 -2.16 -14.06
C PHE A 205 -9.39 -1.91 -15.30
N LYS A 206 -10.36 -2.78 -15.56
CA LYS A 206 -11.32 -2.65 -16.66
C LYS A 206 -12.69 -2.31 -16.08
N LYS A 207 -13.23 -1.18 -16.48
CA LYS A 207 -14.58 -0.75 -16.13
C LYS A 207 -15.60 -1.74 -16.72
N VAL A 208 -16.58 -2.16 -15.91
CA VAL A 208 -17.66 -3.07 -16.31
C VAL A 208 -18.98 -2.35 -16.55
#